data_AF-A0A1G9B9N5-F1
#
_entry.id   AF-A0A1G9B9N5-F1
#
_cell.length_a   1.000
_cell.length_b   1.000
_cell.length_c   1.000
_cell.angle_alpha   90.00
_cell.angle_beta   90.00
_cell.angle_gamma   90.00
#
_symmetry.space_group_name_H-M   'P 1'
#
loop_
_entity.id
_entity.type
_entity.pdbx_description
1 polymer ?
#
loop_
_entity_poly.entity_id
_entity_poly.type
_entity_poly.pdbx_seq_one_letter_code
_entity_poly.pdbx_strand_id
1 'polypeptide(L)' 'MRITIDLRRSRTGHLEGVVEGEAGRPALAFHGVIELVNALEVCLAPEPPDDRH' A
#
# COMPACT_ATOMS: atom_id res chain seq x y z
N MET A 1 4.58 9.03 -9.54
CA MET A 1 4.00 8.06 -8.60
C MET A 1 4.86 6.83 -8.50
N ARG A 2 5.69 6.81 -7.47
CA ARG A 2 6.53 5.70 -7.06
C ARG A 2 5.97 5.09 -5.77
N ILE A 3 5.95 3.78 -5.69
CA ILE A 3 5.66 3.06 -4.46
C ILE A 3 6.87 2.21 -4.09
N THR A 4 7.08 2.03 -2.79
CA THR A 4 8.05 1.08 -2.25
C THR A 4 7.28 -0.02 -1.53
N ILE A 5 7.72 -1.27 -1.71
CA ILE A 5 7.12 -2.43 -1.06
C ILE A 5 8.25 -3.17 -0.37
N ASP A 6 8.19 -3.26 0.97
CA ASP A 6 9.00 -4.21 1.72
C ASP A 6 8.18 -5.50 1.85
N LEU A 7 8.72 -6.61 1.35
CA LEU A 7 8.03 -7.89 1.24
C LEU A 7 8.87 -9.01 1.82
N ARG A 8 8.24 -9.80 2.69
CA ARG A 8 8.83 -11.03 3.23
C ARG A 8 7.80 -12.17 3.25
N ARG A 9 8.30 -13.39 3.31
CA ARG A 9 7.47 -14.58 3.52
C ARG A 9 7.32 -14.83 5.01
N SER A 10 6.09 -14.91 5.50
CA SER A 10 5.78 -15.25 6.88
C SER A 10 6.13 -16.71 7.20
N ARG A 11 6.22 -17.05 8.49
CA ARG A 11 6.52 -18.41 8.94
C ARG A 11 5.45 -19.43 8.54
N THR A 12 4.22 -18.98 8.38
CA THR A 12 3.07 -19.78 7.92
C THR A 12 2.96 -19.85 6.40
N GLY A 13 3.88 -19.18 5.68
CA GLY A 13 3.99 -19.24 4.23
C GLY A 13 3.20 -18.16 3.49
N HIS A 14 2.54 -17.24 4.19
CA HIS A 14 1.89 -16.08 3.60
C HIS A 14 2.91 -15.02 3.17
N LEU A 15 2.50 -14.13 2.27
CA LEU A 15 3.25 -12.91 1.98
C LEU A 15 2.85 -11.85 2.99
N GLU A 16 3.81 -11.17 3.58
CA GLU A 16 3.56 -10.07 4.51
C GLU A 16 4.56 -8.94 4.29
N GLY A 17 4.17 -7.73 4.64
CA GLY A 17 5.01 -6.57 4.37
C GLY A 17 4.29 -5.25 4.59
N VAL A 18 4.91 -4.18 4.07
CA VAL A 18 4.39 -2.82 4.12
C VAL A 18 4.50 -2.18 2.73
N VAL A 19 3.42 -1.54 2.30
CA VAL A 19 3.37 -0.68 1.10
C VAL A 19 3.50 0.77 1.55
N GLU A 20 4.45 1.49 0.97
CA GLU A 20 4.68 2.91 1.21
C GLU A 20 4.46 3.70 -0.08
N GLY A 21 3.51 4.64 -0.03
CA GLY A 21 3.25 5.59 -1.12
C GLY A 21 4.16 6.83 -1.06
N GLU A 22 4.01 7.73 -2.04
CA GLU A 22 4.68 9.05 -2.02
C GLU A 22 4.19 9.92 -0.84
N ALA A 23 4.93 11.00 -0.53
CA ALA A 23 4.64 11.89 0.58
C ALA A 23 3.16 12.32 0.61
N GLY A 24 2.49 12.10 1.74
CA GLY A 24 1.05 12.34 1.91
C GLY A 24 0.18 11.08 1.83
N ARG A 25 0.74 9.92 1.43
CA ARG A 25 0.05 8.63 1.45
C ARG A 25 0.39 7.80 2.70
N PRO A 26 -0.56 7.01 3.23
CA PRO A 26 -0.30 6.15 4.38
C PRO A 26 0.62 4.97 4.00
N ALA A 27 1.42 4.53 4.97
CA ALA A 27 2.10 3.24 4.93
C ALA A 27 1.11 2.15 5.39
N LEU A 28 0.91 1.12 4.58
CA LEU A 28 -0.11 0.10 4.80
C LEU A 28 0.53 -1.28 4.92
N ALA A 29 0.35 -1.93 6.08
CA ALA A 29 0.78 -3.31 6.28
C ALA A 29 -0.19 -4.28 5.60
N PHE A 30 0.34 -5.42 5.14
CA PHE A 30 -0.44 -6.51 4.58
C PHE A 30 0.04 -7.87 5.08
N HIS A 31 -0.88 -8.82 5.18
CA HIS A 31 -0.63 -10.23 5.47
C HIS A 31 -1.43 -11.12 4.49
N GLY A 32 -1.01 -11.08 3.23
CA GLY A 32 -1.55 -11.88 2.15
C GLY A 32 -1.65 -11.08 0.85
N VAL A 33 -1.94 -11.78 -0.25
CA VAL A 33 -2.06 -11.15 -1.57
C VAL A 33 -3.27 -10.21 -1.64
N ILE A 34 -4.39 -10.57 -1.02
CA ILE A 34 -5.61 -9.74 -1.03
C ILE A 34 -5.35 -8.40 -0.34
N GLU A 35 -4.75 -8.43 0.85
CA GLU A 35 -4.41 -7.22 1.61
C GLU A 35 -3.37 -6.36 0.88
N LEU A 36 -2.40 -6.99 0.20
CA LEU A 36 -1.44 -6.28 -0.65
C LEU A 36 -2.15 -5.52 -1.78
N VAL A 37 -3.10 -6.15 -2.48
CA VAL A 37 -3.84 -5.49 -3.56
C VAL A 37 -4.64 -4.30 -3.03
N ASN A 38 -5.35 -4.45 -1.91
CA ASN A 38 -6.07 -3.34 -1.29
C ASN A 38 -5.15 -2.18 -0.88
N ALA A 39 -3.97 -2.50 -0.32
CA ALA A 39 -2.99 -1.50 0.04
C ALA A 39 -2.46 -0.73 -1.19
N LEU A 40 -2.21 -1.44 -2.29
CA LEU A 40 -1.80 -0.83 -3.56
C LEU A 40 -2.88 0.08 -4.13
N GLU A 41 -4.15 -0.32 -4.09
CA GLU A 41 -5.27 0.52 -4.55
C GLU A 41 -5.34 1.85 -3.79
N VAL A 42 -5.17 1.83 -2.46
CA VAL A 42 -5.16 3.05 -1.65
C VAL A 42 -3.93 3.92 -1.93
N CYS A 43 -2.75 3.30 -1.98
CA CYS A 43 -1.51 4.02 -2.22
C CYS A 43 -1.46 4.61 -3.62
N LEU A 44 -2.06 3.95 -4.64
CA LEU A 44 -2.07 4.35 -6.05
C LEU A 44 -3.31 5.17 -6.46
N ALA A 45 -4.34 5.26 -5.61
CA ALA A 45 -5.50 6.08 -5.90
C ALA A 45 -5.08 7.51 -6.21
N PRO A 46 -5.70 8.19 -7.20
CA PRO A 46 -5.42 9.61 -7.46
C PRO A 46 -5.64 10.45 -6.20
N GLU A 47 -4.97 11.60 -6.09
CA GLU A 47 -5.30 12.55 -5.02
C GLU A 47 -6.76 12.97 -5.19
N PRO A 48 -7.56 13.02 -4.11
CA PRO A 48 -8.90 13.56 -4.21
C PRO A 48 -8.79 14.97 -4.79
N PRO A 49 -9.68 15.36 -5.72
CA PRO A 49 -9.70 16.72 -6.22
C PRO A 49 -9.77 17.68 -5.01
N ASP A 50 -8.90 18.69 -5.00
CA ASP A 50 -8.92 19.71 -3.95
C ASP A 50 -10.21 20.51 -4.16
N ASP A 51 -11.28 20.14 -3.45
CA ASP A 51 -12.61 20.78 -3.47
C ASP A 51 -12.58 22.17 -2.80
N ARG A 52 -11.56 22.98 -3.11
CA ARG A 52 -11.42 24.37 -2.71
C ARG A 52 -11.82 25.28 -3.87
N HIS A 53 -13.11 25.30 -4.20
CA HIS A 53 -13.69 26.28 -5.12
C HIS A 53 -15.03 26.80 -4.61
#